data_AF-A0A3N0Z579-F1
#
_entry.id   AF-A0A3N0Z579-F1
#
_cell.length_a   1.000
_cell.length_b   1.000
_cell.length_c   1.000
_cell.angle_alpha   90.00
_cell.angle_beta   90.00
_cell.angle_gamma   90.00
#
_symmetry.space_group_name_H-M   'P 1'
#
loop_
_entity.id
_entity.type
_entity.pdbx_description
1 polymer ?
#
loop_
_entity_poly.entity_id
_entity_poly.type
_entity_poly.pdbx_seq_one_letter_code
_entity_poly.pdbx_strand_id
1 'polypeptide(L)'
;MAEINKDLNVVLLGRTGAGKSSTGDTILGRQAFTLKRSYKSVTQDVVEESGPVCGLLVTIYDTPGLFDTDMNEEKFHLKYQSIFQRCESGLCVFLLVIKADRFTEEERETVEKIEELLGEKRLDKTWILFTRGDELEEKNRTIKELIDETESMKTLVKKYDCRYSVFNNKKKGPSDQVRMLLTKMCQISFGIKVKGANMLTVLKRKPPTKVKQDTLAESLSSRRIVLLGKSGFGKSATGNTILGQKEFKFERSTSSVTRECSDAHATVSGRSVSVVDTPGFFDTKMKPEKLAEEIARSVYMSSPGPHAFLIVLRVIDRFTEQEQQIPQMIEMLFGQEVLKYSIILFTHGDLLEEKPIEELIKENSRLRDLVDQCGGRYHVFNNKDLNNREQVNDLLQKIDTMIEQNGGGHYSNQMYEDALRFRQEEEEQRQREEEERKQQVEKQIQEETERVTKETEERIRTKMEAEYERLKSERTSEEEQRKQEEQIQKEIERVTKETEKIIRAELEETYRKKQKEEEKKEEGFKKFFSKYGIYFALIAGGFIIGGGVGAYIAGGILTKGALVGAGVGGAVGGLGAFLHDKCS
;
A
#
# COMPACT_ATOMS: atom_id res chain seq x y z
N MET A 1 11.55 47.69 -11.50
CA MET A 1 11.25 47.47 -10.08
C MET A 1 9.75 47.28 -10.00
N ALA A 2 9.29 46.06 -9.81
CA ALA A 2 7.94 45.76 -9.37
C ALA A 2 8.12 44.70 -8.29
N GLU A 3 7.84 45.08 -7.04
CA GLU A 3 7.82 44.15 -5.92
C GLU A 3 6.71 43.13 -6.18
N ILE A 4 7.07 41.85 -6.33
CA ILE A 4 6.06 40.78 -6.17
C ILE A 4 5.78 40.72 -4.67
N ASN A 5 4.74 41.45 -4.25
CA ASN A 5 4.15 41.34 -2.93
C ASN A 5 3.70 39.88 -2.75
N LYS A 6 4.36 39.12 -1.86
CA LYS A 6 4.07 37.70 -1.64
C LYS A 6 2.96 37.57 -0.61
N ASP A 7 1.76 37.94 -1.03
CA ASP A 7 0.60 38.02 -0.16
C ASP A 7 -0.07 36.64 -0.11
N LEU A 8 -0.25 36.10 1.10
CA LEU A 8 -0.94 34.83 1.32
C LEU A 8 -2.44 35.10 1.46
N ASN A 9 -3.22 34.57 0.54
CA ASN A 9 -4.68 34.65 0.54
C ASN A 9 -5.25 33.43 1.27
N VAL A 10 -6.10 33.67 2.26
CA VAL A 10 -6.77 32.62 3.04
C VAL A 10 -8.27 32.83 2.93
N VAL A 11 -8.96 31.87 2.32
CA VAL A 11 -10.41 31.93 2.13
C VAL A 11 -11.10 31.04 3.15
N LEU A 12 -11.95 31.61 4.00
CA LEU A 12 -12.65 30.88 5.06
C LEU A 12 -14.02 30.41 4.55
N LEU A 13 -14.24 29.09 4.54
CA LEU A 13 -15.45 28.43 4.03
C LEU A 13 -16.07 27.59 5.13
N GLY A 14 -17.40 27.45 5.15
CA GLY A 14 -18.11 26.66 6.15
C GLY A 14 -19.49 27.22 6.50
N ARG A 15 -20.23 26.48 7.31
CA ARG A 15 -21.59 26.83 7.75
C ARG A 15 -21.62 28.13 8.56
N THR A 16 -22.78 28.79 8.65
CA THR A 16 -22.96 29.90 9.59
C THR A 16 -22.70 29.44 11.03
N GLY A 17 -22.07 30.31 11.81
CA GLY A 17 -21.76 30.02 13.20
C GLY A 17 -20.63 29.00 13.40
N ALA A 18 -20.00 28.46 12.35
CA ALA A 18 -18.84 27.55 12.44
C ALA A 18 -17.59 28.22 13.03
N GLY A 19 -17.57 29.57 13.09
CA GLY A 19 -16.48 30.35 13.68
C GLY A 19 -15.54 30.99 12.67
N LYS A 20 -15.94 31.16 11.40
CA LYS A 20 -15.12 31.76 10.33
C LYS A 20 -14.57 33.14 10.70
N SER A 21 -15.42 34.10 11.06
CA SER A 21 -14.99 35.44 11.48
C SER A 21 -14.04 35.40 12.69
N SER A 22 -14.32 34.55 13.68
CA SER A 22 -13.45 34.36 14.85
C SER A 22 -12.09 33.76 14.47
N THR A 23 -12.06 32.80 13.54
CA THR A 23 -10.83 32.26 12.96
C THR A 23 -10.03 33.36 12.26
N GLY A 24 -10.69 34.22 11.48
CA GLY A 24 -10.04 35.36 10.84
C GLY A 24 -9.38 36.31 11.84
N ASP A 25 -10.09 36.67 12.90
CA ASP A 25 -9.55 37.48 14.00
C ASP A 25 -8.36 36.80 14.70
N THR A 26 -8.44 35.49 14.91
CA THR A 26 -7.36 34.69 15.51
C THR A 26 -6.11 34.69 14.63
N ILE A 27 -6.25 34.49 13.31
CA ILE A 27 -5.11 34.50 12.38
C ILE A 27 -4.47 35.89 12.32
N LEU A 28 -5.26 36.96 12.18
CA LEU A 28 -4.74 38.33 12.11
C LEU A 28 -4.25 38.85 13.45
N GLY A 29 -4.64 38.22 14.55
CA GLY A 29 -4.28 38.62 15.91
C GLY A 29 -4.92 39.93 16.37
N ARG A 30 -5.93 40.44 15.65
CA ARG A 30 -6.70 41.65 15.96
C ARG A 30 -8.18 41.40 15.67
N GLN A 31 -9.06 42.18 16.27
CA GLN A 31 -10.49 42.14 15.96
C GLN A 31 -10.72 42.88 14.62
N ALA A 32 -10.70 42.12 13.53
CA ALA A 32 -10.86 42.61 12.16
C ALA A 32 -12.29 42.38 11.65
N PHE A 33 -12.96 41.32 12.12
CA PHE A 33 -14.31 40.98 11.73
C PHE A 33 -15.31 41.25 12.87
N THR A 34 -16.47 41.83 12.56
CA THR A 34 -17.44 42.27 13.59
C THR A 34 -18.20 41.09 14.18
N LEU A 35 -17.85 40.66 15.39
CA LEU A 35 -18.60 39.68 16.17
C LEU A 35 -19.88 40.31 16.76
N LYS A 36 -21.01 40.25 16.05
CA LYS A 36 -22.32 40.42 16.69
C LYS A 36 -22.91 39.03 16.96
N ARG A 37 -23.05 38.65 18.25
CA ARG A 37 -23.78 37.44 18.63
C ARG A 37 -25.26 37.62 18.27
N SER A 38 -25.62 37.23 17.05
CA SER A 38 -26.94 37.33 16.45
C SER A 38 -27.40 35.94 16.01
N TYR A 39 -28.67 35.61 16.23
CA TYR A 39 -29.31 34.37 15.78
C TYR A 39 -29.62 34.37 14.26
N LYS A 40 -29.21 35.41 13.52
CA LYS A 40 -29.26 35.50 12.05
C LYS A 40 -27.86 35.75 11.49
N SER A 41 -27.56 35.20 10.31
CA SER A 41 -26.30 35.37 9.58
C SER A 41 -25.85 36.84 9.56
N VAL A 42 -24.63 37.09 10.07
CA VAL A 42 -24.06 38.44 10.28
C VAL A 42 -23.25 38.90 9.07
N THR A 43 -22.73 37.96 8.27
CA THR A 43 -21.90 38.22 7.09
C THR A 43 -22.75 37.96 5.85
N GLN A 44 -23.34 39.02 5.29
CA GLN A 44 -24.18 38.95 4.09
C GLN A 44 -23.35 38.97 2.79
N ASP A 45 -22.14 39.55 2.84
CA ASP A 45 -21.18 39.66 1.74
C ASP A 45 -19.77 39.27 2.21
N VAL A 46 -18.89 38.96 1.26
CA VAL A 46 -17.50 38.57 1.56
C VAL A 46 -16.73 39.78 2.11
N VAL A 47 -16.12 39.62 3.27
CA VAL A 47 -15.32 40.67 3.92
C VAL A 47 -13.84 40.32 3.78
N GLU A 48 -13.05 41.27 3.30
CA GLU A 48 -11.60 41.14 3.08
C GLU A 48 -10.84 41.97 4.12
N GLU A 49 -9.94 41.34 4.87
CA GLU A 49 -9.06 42.04 5.82
C GLU A 49 -7.63 41.51 5.69
N SER A 50 -6.66 42.42 5.69
CA SER A 50 -5.24 42.08 5.57
C SER A 50 -4.43 42.51 6.79
N GLY A 51 -3.32 41.83 7.05
CA GLY A 51 -2.37 42.23 8.08
C GLY A 51 -1.10 41.38 8.08
N PRO A 52 -0.01 41.89 8.68
CA PRO A 52 1.21 41.12 8.84
C PRO A 52 1.02 40.04 9.92
N VAL A 53 1.23 38.77 9.57
CA VAL A 53 1.14 37.62 10.48
C VAL A 53 2.40 36.78 10.36
N CYS A 54 3.13 36.61 11.47
CA CYS A 54 4.42 35.90 11.51
C CYS A 54 5.47 36.40 10.48
N GLY A 55 5.31 37.62 9.96
CA GLY A 55 6.15 38.21 8.92
C GLY A 55 5.61 38.05 7.49
N LEU A 56 4.53 37.32 7.26
CA LEU A 56 3.88 37.26 5.95
C LEU A 56 2.73 38.27 5.90
N LEU A 57 2.51 38.93 4.76
CA LEU A 57 1.28 39.68 4.56
C LEU A 57 0.17 38.67 4.25
N VAL A 58 -0.79 38.55 5.16
CA VAL A 58 -1.91 37.61 5.05
C VAL A 58 -3.19 38.39 4.79
N THR A 59 -3.92 38.02 3.74
CA THR A 59 -5.25 38.54 3.41
C THR A 59 -6.27 37.44 3.68
N ILE A 60 -7.26 37.74 4.51
CA ILE A 60 -8.32 36.81 4.89
C ILE A 60 -9.63 37.24 4.24
N TYR A 61 -10.27 36.30 3.56
CA TYR A 61 -11.62 36.46 3.02
C TYR A 61 -12.58 35.70 3.92
N ASP A 62 -13.34 36.42 4.75
CA ASP A 62 -14.45 35.86 5.52
C ASP A 62 -15.69 35.79 4.65
N THR A 63 -16.12 34.57 4.31
CA THR A 63 -17.23 34.35 3.40
C THR A 63 -18.56 34.18 4.15
N PRO A 64 -19.70 34.50 3.53
CA PRO A 64 -21.02 34.19 4.09
C PRO A 64 -21.16 32.70 4.42
N GLY A 65 -21.96 32.38 5.43
CA GLY A 65 -22.27 30.99 5.74
C GLY A 65 -23.12 30.35 4.65
N LEU A 66 -22.71 29.17 4.22
CA LEU A 66 -23.49 28.30 3.36
C LEU A 66 -24.63 27.71 4.20
N PHE A 67 -25.85 27.68 3.65
CA PHE A 67 -27.11 27.19 4.23
C PHE A 67 -28.02 28.10 5.07
N ASP A 68 -27.70 29.37 5.33
CA ASP A 68 -28.55 30.21 6.23
C ASP A 68 -29.47 31.23 5.55
N THR A 69 -29.43 31.37 4.23
CA THR A 69 -30.31 32.30 3.50
C THR A 69 -30.68 31.71 2.16
N ASP A 70 -31.86 32.06 1.64
CA ASP A 70 -32.37 31.78 0.28
C ASP A 70 -31.44 32.38 -0.80
N MET A 71 -30.22 31.86 -0.88
CA MET A 71 -29.18 32.25 -1.82
C MET A 71 -29.35 31.39 -3.07
N ASN A 72 -29.97 31.97 -4.10
CA ASN A 72 -29.99 31.45 -5.47
C ASN A 72 -28.55 31.14 -5.95
N GLU A 73 -28.34 29.98 -6.59
CA GLU A 73 -27.08 29.49 -7.18
C GLU A 73 -26.34 30.52 -8.05
N GLU A 74 -27.07 31.39 -8.73
CA GLU A 74 -26.54 32.44 -9.60
C GLU A 74 -25.89 33.59 -8.81
N LYS A 75 -26.51 34.00 -7.68
CA LYS A 75 -25.89 34.96 -6.73
C LYS A 75 -24.73 34.33 -5.96
N PHE A 76 -24.78 33.01 -5.79
CA PHE A 76 -23.73 32.23 -5.17
C PHE A 76 -22.48 32.22 -6.06
N HIS A 77 -22.60 31.86 -7.33
CA HIS A 77 -21.47 31.81 -8.26
C HIS A 77 -20.79 33.18 -8.42
N LEU A 78 -21.57 34.25 -8.62
CA LEU A 78 -21.06 35.62 -8.79
C LEU A 78 -20.25 36.13 -7.58
N LYS A 79 -20.64 35.74 -6.35
CA LYS A 79 -19.95 36.18 -5.12
C LYS A 79 -18.58 35.54 -4.93
N TYR A 80 -18.42 34.28 -5.33
CA TYR A 80 -17.17 33.52 -5.11
C TYR A 80 -16.22 33.56 -6.31
N GLN A 81 -16.73 33.82 -7.53
CA GLN A 81 -15.92 33.90 -8.75
C GLN A 81 -14.85 35.01 -8.68
N SER A 82 -15.16 36.16 -8.08
CA SER A 82 -14.22 37.27 -7.91
C SER A 82 -13.06 36.94 -6.94
N ILE A 83 -13.32 36.15 -5.90
CA ILE A 83 -12.29 35.63 -4.98
C ILE A 83 -11.42 34.61 -5.71
N PHE A 84 -12.04 33.71 -6.48
CA PHE A 84 -11.35 32.63 -7.14
C PHE A 84 -10.43 33.10 -8.26
N GLN A 85 -10.79 34.14 -9.01
CA GLN A 85 -9.91 34.81 -9.97
C GLN A 85 -8.68 35.42 -9.31
N ARG A 86 -8.83 36.07 -8.14
CA ARG A 86 -7.68 36.60 -7.38
C ARG A 86 -6.76 35.51 -6.84
N CYS A 87 -7.33 34.34 -6.52
CA CYS A 87 -6.59 33.16 -6.09
C CYS A 87 -5.85 32.42 -7.21
N GLU A 88 -6.05 32.75 -8.48
CA GLU A 88 -5.33 32.14 -9.62
C GLU A 88 -3.94 32.74 -9.82
N SER A 89 -3.71 33.98 -9.38
CA SER A 89 -2.45 34.70 -9.56
C SER A 89 -1.53 34.76 -8.33
N GLY A 90 -1.94 34.18 -7.18
CA GLY A 90 -1.23 34.33 -5.88
C GLY A 90 -1.18 33.07 -5.02
N LEU A 91 -0.48 33.14 -3.87
CA LEU A 91 -0.51 32.06 -2.87
C LEU A 91 -1.90 32.05 -2.22
N CYS A 92 -2.71 31.03 -2.46
CA CYS A 92 -4.08 30.94 -1.95
C CYS A 92 -4.37 29.56 -1.31
N VAL A 93 -4.97 29.59 -0.11
CA VAL A 93 -5.39 28.42 0.66
C VAL A 93 -6.85 28.55 1.06
N PHE A 94 -7.57 27.44 1.04
CA PHE A 94 -8.97 27.37 1.49
C PHE A 94 -9.03 26.70 2.87
N LEU A 95 -9.73 27.31 3.81
CA LEU A 95 -9.97 26.74 5.14
C LEU A 95 -11.42 26.33 5.27
N LEU A 96 -11.66 25.03 5.32
CA LEU A 96 -12.95 24.42 5.64
C LEU A 96 -13.15 24.43 7.16
N VAL A 97 -13.89 25.41 7.66
CA VAL A 97 -14.09 25.66 9.10
C VAL A 97 -15.25 24.84 9.63
N ILE A 98 -14.95 23.94 10.57
CA ILE A 98 -15.89 22.98 11.19
C ILE A 98 -15.78 23.09 12.72
N LYS A 99 -16.86 22.90 13.47
CA LYS A 99 -16.79 22.85 14.94
C LYS A 99 -16.29 21.49 15.42
N ALA A 100 -15.42 21.48 16.42
CA ALA A 100 -14.96 20.24 17.06
C ALA A 100 -15.98 19.67 18.06
N ASP A 101 -17.23 19.48 17.64
CA ASP A 101 -18.27 18.84 18.45
C ASP A 101 -18.85 17.59 17.78
N ARG A 102 -19.89 17.70 16.95
CA ARG A 102 -20.51 16.54 16.26
C ARG A 102 -20.61 16.85 14.77
N PHE A 103 -20.07 15.97 13.94
CA PHE A 103 -20.21 16.06 12.49
C PHE A 103 -21.62 15.68 12.06
N THR A 104 -22.48 16.68 11.89
CA THR A 104 -23.89 16.48 11.53
C THR A 104 -24.08 16.27 10.02
N GLU A 105 -25.20 15.68 9.60
CA GLU A 105 -25.54 15.57 8.17
C GLU A 105 -25.62 16.96 7.50
N GLU A 106 -26.07 18.00 8.21
CA GLU A 106 -26.06 19.37 7.70
C GLU A 106 -24.65 19.91 7.43
N GLU A 107 -23.67 19.52 8.25
CA GLU A 107 -22.27 19.87 8.01
C GLU A 107 -21.71 19.09 6.83
N ARG A 108 -22.07 17.81 6.69
CA ARG A 108 -21.70 17.00 5.52
C ARG A 108 -22.22 17.60 4.22
N GLU A 109 -23.49 17.96 4.15
CA GLU A 109 -24.08 18.62 2.98
C GLU A 109 -23.39 19.96 2.69
N THR A 110 -23.00 20.69 3.74
CA THR A 110 -22.24 21.94 3.59
C THR A 110 -20.86 21.70 2.98
N VAL A 111 -20.16 20.63 3.39
CA VAL A 111 -18.88 20.24 2.79
C VAL A 111 -19.06 19.89 1.31
N GLU A 112 -20.04 19.06 0.98
CA GLU A 112 -20.28 18.62 -0.40
C GLU A 112 -20.52 19.81 -1.34
N LYS A 113 -21.31 20.81 -0.92
CA LYS A 113 -21.50 22.06 -1.69
C LYS A 113 -20.24 22.92 -1.81
N ILE A 114 -19.38 22.92 -0.78
CA ILE A 114 -18.08 23.61 -0.84
C ILE A 114 -17.16 22.93 -1.86
N GLU A 115 -17.17 21.60 -1.89
CA GLU A 115 -16.35 20.83 -2.81
C GLU A 115 -16.75 21.05 -4.27
N GLU A 116 -18.06 21.06 -4.54
CA GLU A 116 -18.59 21.42 -5.84
C GLU A 116 -18.17 22.84 -6.26
N LEU A 117 -18.24 23.80 -5.32
CA LEU A 117 -17.83 25.18 -5.57
C LEU A 117 -16.32 25.30 -5.86
N LEU A 118 -15.49 24.57 -5.13
CA LEU A 118 -14.03 24.63 -5.26
C LEU A 118 -13.53 23.92 -6.53
N GLY A 119 -14.21 22.84 -6.92
CA GLY A 119 -13.76 21.93 -7.96
C GLY A 119 -12.48 21.18 -7.59
N GLU A 120 -12.16 20.12 -8.32
CA GLU A 120 -11.05 19.20 -8.00
C GLU A 120 -9.70 19.91 -7.88
N LYS A 121 -9.47 20.97 -8.68
CA LYS A 121 -8.22 21.76 -8.72
C LYS A 121 -7.91 22.57 -7.46
N ARG A 122 -8.83 22.69 -6.51
CA ARG A 122 -8.66 23.49 -5.29
C ARG A 122 -8.78 22.64 -4.01
N LEU A 123 -9.16 21.37 -4.11
CA LEU A 123 -9.20 20.44 -2.97
C LEU A 123 -7.79 20.16 -2.42
N ASP A 124 -6.79 20.09 -3.30
CA ASP A 124 -5.35 19.98 -2.98
C ASP A 124 -4.81 21.21 -2.21
N LYS A 125 -5.52 22.34 -2.21
CA LYS A 125 -5.21 23.56 -1.46
C LYS A 125 -6.15 23.82 -0.28
N THR A 126 -7.02 22.87 0.04
CA THR A 126 -8.02 23.00 1.11
C THR A 126 -7.57 22.31 2.39
N TRP A 127 -7.80 22.94 3.52
CA TRP A 127 -7.44 22.47 4.86
C TRP A 127 -8.68 22.46 5.74
N ILE A 128 -8.84 21.43 6.56
CA ILE A 128 -9.89 21.40 7.58
C ILE A 128 -9.42 22.18 8.80
N LEU A 129 -10.20 23.15 9.26
CA LEU A 129 -9.93 23.87 10.49
C LEU A 129 -11.03 23.60 11.51
N PHE A 130 -10.69 22.85 12.54
CA PHE A 130 -11.56 22.58 13.68
C PHE A 130 -11.53 23.76 14.65
N THR A 131 -12.67 24.39 14.90
CA THR A 131 -12.85 25.41 15.94
C THR A 131 -13.28 24.76 17.25
N ARG A 132 -13.32 25.55 18.34
CA ARG A 132 -13.63 25.07 19.71
C ARG A 132 -12.58 24.12 20.30
N GLY A 133 -11.30 24.30 19.94
CA GLY A 133 -10.21 23.56 20.55
C GLY A 133 -10.14 23.70 22.08
N ASP A 134 -10.63 24.81 22.62
CA ASP A 134 -10.83 25.01 24.06
C ASP A 134 -11.80 24.01 24.69
N GLU A 135 -12.90 23.67 24.02
CA GLU A 135 -13.86 22.69 24.55
C GLU A 135 -13.29 21.26 24.54
N LEU A 136 -12.39 20.96 23.59
CA LEU A 136 -11.62 19.71 23.57
C LEU A 136 -10.60 19.66 24.71
N GLU A 137 -9.86 20.76 24.92
CA GLU A 137 -8.91 20.91 26.04
C GLU A 137 -9.64 20.75 27.40
N GLU A 138 -10.78 21.41 27.60
CA GLU A 138 -11.59 21.35 28.82
C GLU A 138 -12.11 19.93 29.12
N LYS A 139 -12.41 19.14 28.08
CA LYS A 139 -12.86 17.75 28.19
C LYS A 139 -11.72 16.73 28.24
N ASN A 140 -10.46 17.19 28.26
CA ASN A 140 -9.26 16.36 28.17
C ASN A 140 -9.31 15.34 27.01
N ARG A 141 -9.77 15.82 25.85
CA ARG A 141 -10.03 14.99 24.67
C ARG A 141 -9.24 15.50 23.48
N THR A 142 -8.66 14.60 22.69
CA THR A 142 -7.89 15.00 21.51
C THR A 142 -8.78 15.12 20.27
N ILE A 143 -8.36 15.94 19.30
CA ILE A 143 -9.03 15.98 18.00
C ILE A 143 -8.96 14.64 17.27
N LYS A 144 -7.90 13.85 17.50
CA LYS A 144 -7.77 12.51 16.93
C LYS A 144 -8.86 11.59 17.45
N GLU A 145 -9.09 11.57 18.77
CA GLU A 145 -10.21 10.83 19.36
C GLU A 145 -11.56 11.25 18.78
N LEU A 146 -11.77 12.54 18.48
CA LEU A 146 -13.00 13.01 17.85
C LEU A 146 -13.15 12.62 16.38
N ILE A 147 -12.05 12.63 15.62
CA ILE A 147 -12.03 12.09 14.27
C ILE A 147 -12.31 10.58 14.31
N ASP A 148 -11.77 9.88 15.31
CA ASP A 148 -11.85 8.43 15.38
C ASP A 148 -13.22 7.88 15.83
N GLU A 149 -14.07 8.73 16.41
CA GLU A 149 -15.42 8.36 16.85
C GLU A 149 -16.40 8.09 15.72
N THR A 150 -16.23 8.71 14.55
CA THR A 150 -17.19 8.60 13.45
C THR A 150 -16.48 8.32 12.12
N GLU A 151 -16.96 7.31 11.39
CA GLU A 151 -16.42 6.99 10.07
C GLU A 151 -16.59 8.14 9.07
N SER A 152 -17.64 8.96 9.22
CA SER A 152 -17.85 10.15 8.40
C SER A 152 -16.74 11.19 8.59
N MET A 153 -16.33 11.47 9.82
CA MET A 153 -15.21 12.39 10.10
C MET A 153 -13.86 11.80 9.68
N LYS A 154 -13.62 10.49 9.89
CA LYS A 154 -12.41 9.82 9.36
C LYS A 154 -12.32 9.94 7.85
N THR A 155 -13.42 9.67 7.16
CA THR A 155 -13.50 9.74 5.70
C THR A 155 -13.26 11.17 5.21
N LEU A 156 -13.87 12.16 5.87
CA LEU A 156 -13.64 13.56 5.56
C LEU A 156 -12.17 13.95 5.73
N VAL A 157 -11.56 13.66 6.87
CA VAL A 157 -10.16 14.04 7.12
C VAL A 157 -9.19 13.32 6.18
N LYS A 158 -9.45 12.04 5.86
CA LYS A 158 -8.67 11.29 4.86
C LYS A 158 -8.79 11.90 3.46
N LYS A 159 -9.99 12.37 3.06
CA LYS A 159 -10.23 13.01 1.77
C LYS A 159 -9.38 14.26 1.54
N TYR A 160 -9.03 14.98 2.62
CA TYR A 160 -8.13 16.14 2.57
C TYR A 160 -6.70 15.80 2.99
N ASP A 161 -6.25 14.55 2.81
CA ASP A 161 -4.88 14.09 3.08
C ASP A 161 -4.40 14.33 4.52
N CYS A 162 -5.32 14.23 5.49
CA CYS A 162 -5.06 14.57 6.89
C CYS A 162 -4.60 16.03 7.11
N ARG A 163 -4.88 16.95 6.18
CA ARG A 163 -4.58 18.37 6.31
C ARG A 163 -5.63 19.04 7.18
N TYR A 164 -5.41 18.97 8.49
CA TYR A 164 -6.24 19.67 9.46
C TYR A 164 -5.44 20.39 10.55
N SER A 165 -6.10 21.36 11.18
CA SER A 165 -5.60 22.05 12.37
C SER A 165 -6.75 22.34 13.32
N VAL A 166 -6.42 22.55 14.60
CA VAL A 166 -7.39 22.84 15.66
C VAL A 166 -7.09 24.20 16.25
N PHE A 167 -8.10 25.06 16.31
CA PHE A 167 -7.99 26.40 16.86
C PHE A 167 -8.80 26.55 18.14
N ASN A 168 -8.12 27.06 19.16
CA ASN A 168 -8.73 27.69 20.31
C ASN A 168 -8.94 29.17 19.99
N ASN A 169 -10.16 29.51 19.58
CA ASN A 169 -10.53 30.87 19.18
C ASN A 169 -10.73 31.83 20.38
N LYS A 170 -10.66 31.33 21.63
CA LYS A 170 -10.62 32.20 22.82
C LYS A 170 -9.22 32.85 22.98
N LYS A 171 -8.16 32.22 22.47
CA LYS A 171 -6.79 32.77 22.46
C LYS A 171 -6.62 33.70 21.24
N LYS A 172 -6.53 35.01 21.48
CA LYS A 172 -6.29 36.02 20.44
C LYS A 172 -4.79 36.27 20.23
N GLY A 173 -4.38 36.63 19.02
CA GLY A 173 -2.99 36.95 18.66
C GLY A 173 -2.29 35.85 17.83
N PRO A 174 -1.13 36.14 17.23
CA PRO A 174 -0.29 35.16 16.54
C PRO A 174 0.30 34.18 17.56
N SER A 175 -0.51 33.20 17.96
CA SER A 175 -0.13 32.13 18.87
C SER A 175 0.52 30.98 18.12
N ASP A 176 1.08 30.01 18.86
CA ASP A 176 1.72 28.84 18.26
C ASP A 176 0.77 28.07 17.32
N GLN A 177 -0.55 28.12 17.54
CA GLN A 177 -1.54 27.51 16.63
C GLN A 177 -1.53 28.18 15.24
N VAL A 178 -1.42 29.51 15.18
CA VAL A 178 -1.39 30.27 13.92
C VAL A 178 -0.06 30.05 13.22
N ARG A 179 1.04 30.11 13.98
CA ARG A 179 2.38 29.86 13.43
C ARG A 179 2.50 28.44 12.87
N MET A 180 1.98 27.44 13.59
CA MET A 180 1.98 26.05 13.14
C MET A 180 1.12 25.87 11.89
N LEU A 181 -0.07 26.47 11.84
CA LEU A 181 -0.94 26.42 10.66
C LEU A 181 -0.25 27.01 9.44
N LEU A 182 0.25 28.25 9.53
CA LEU A 182 0.91 28.92 8.41
C LEU A 182 2.19 28.21 7.97
N THR A 183 2.95 27.63 8.92
CA THR A 183 4.14 26.81 8.58
C THR A 183 3.74 25.59 7.78
N LYS A 184 2.73 24.85 8.25
CA LYS A 184 2.21 23.66 7.59
C LYS A 184 1.68 24.00 6.19
N MET A 185 0.90 25.07 6.05
CA MET A 185 0.43 25.54 4.74
C MET A 185 1.59 25.89 3.79
N CYS A 186 2.58 26.65 4.26
CA CYS A 186 3.75 27.01 3.47
C CYS A 186 4.53 25.79 2.99
N GLN A 187 4.73 24.80 3.87
CA GLN A 187 5.51 23.59 3.55
C GLN A 187 4.74 22.62 2.66
N ILE A 188 3.48 22.32 3.02
CA ILE A 188 2.68 21.26 2.39
C ILE A 188 1.98 21.79 1.14
N SER A 189 1.37 22.97 1.19
CA SER A 189 0.61 23.51 0.05
C SER A 189 1.47 24.30 -0.94
N PHE A 190 2.66 24.77 -0.55
CA PHE A 190 3.51 25.61 -1.41
C PHE A 190 4.99 25.16 -1.51
N GLY A 191 5.40 24.10 -0.81
CA GLY A 191 6.80 23.62 -0.86
C GLY A 191 7.84 24.62 -0.33
N ILE A 192 7.42 25.62 0.45
CA ILE A 192 8.29 26.68 0.98
C ILE A 192 8.97 26.18 2.25
N LYS A 193 10.32 26.09 2.22
CA LYS A 193 11.13 25.76 3.39
C LYS A 193 11.15 26.94 4.38
N VAL A 194 10.52 26.77 5.54
CA VAL A 194 10.53 27.74 6.67
C VAL A 194 11.65 27.36 7.65
N LYS A 195 12.56 28.30 7.98
CA LYS A 195 13.63 28.11 8.97
C LYS A 195 13.52 29.13 10.11
N GLY A 196 13.49 28.65 11.36
CA GLY A 196 13.54 29.46 12.57
C GLY A 196 12.19 29.99 13.05
N ALA A 197 12.20 30.74 14.18
CA ALA A 197 10.98 31.22 14.83
C ALA A 197 10.24 32.35 14.07
N ASN A 198 10.93 33.05 13.16
CA ASN A 198 10.35 34.07 12.29
C ASN A 198 10.19 33.51 10.87
N MET A 199 8.96 33.56 10.34
CA MET A 199 8.55 32.97 9.05
C MET A 199 9.13 33.71 7.82
N LEU A 200 9.93 34.76 8.04
CA LEU A 200 10.64 35.53 7.01
C LEU A 200 12.16 35.25 7.02
N THR A 201 12.55 34.07 6.56
CA THR A 201 13.73 33.96 5.68
C THR A 201 13.30 33.29 4.38
N VAL A 202 12.34 33.92 3.70
CA VAL A 202 12.06 33.65 2.29
C VAL A 202 13.33 34.03 1.53
N LEU A 203 14.09 33.02 1.09
CA LEU A 203 15.30 33.22 0.29
C LEU A 203 14.97 34.09 -0.93
N LYS A 204 15.50 35.31 -0.94
CA LYS A 204 15.52 36.17 -2.13
C LYS A 204 16.23 35.38 -3.24
N ARG A 205 15.55 35.17 -4.37
CA ARG A 205 16.23 34.81 -5.62
C ARG A 205 17.28 35.89 -5.89
N LYS A 206 18.54 35.51 -6.12
CA LYS A 206 19.49 36.41 -6.79
C LYS A 206 19.04 36.56 -8.25
N PRO A 207 18.97 37.78 -8.81
CA PRO A 207 18.54 37.97 -10.18
C PRO A 207 19.67 37.59 -11.14
N PRO A 208 19.40 36.83 -12.23
CA PRO A 208 20.26 36.90 -13.39
C PRO A 208 20.02 38.24 -14.11
N THR A 209 21.12 38.81 -14.58
CA THR A 209 21.25 40.10 -15.25
C THR A 209 20.31 40.22 -16.46
N LYS A 210 19.78 41.43 -16.66
CA LYS A 210 18.83 41.81 -17.73
C LYS A 210 19.24 41.28 -19.11
N VAL A 211 18.33 40.52 -19.74
CA VAL A 211 18.12 40.53 -21.20
C VAL A 211 16.63 40.77 -21.43
N LYS A 212 16.32 41.69 -22.35
CA LYS A 212 14.97 42.16 -22.66
C LYS A 212 14.18 41.11 -23.43
N GLN A 213 12.87 41.14 -23.16
CA GLN A 213 11.70 40.64 -23.92
C GLN A 213 11.97 39.90 -25.24
N ASP A 214 11.55 38.65 -25.31
CA ASP A 214 10.34 38.30 -26.08
C ASP A 214 9.69 37.03 -25.54
N THR A 215 8.39 36.97 -25.78
CA THR A 215 7.33 36.14 -25.19
C THR A 215 7.30 34.74 -25.83
N LEU A 216 7.75 33.66 -25.15
CA LEU A 216 7.40 32.24 -25.42
C LEU A 216 8.28 31.29 -24.57
N ALA A 217 7.92 30.99 -23.31
CA ALA A 217 8.55 29.89 -22.55
C ALA A 217 7.69 29.47 -21.35
N GLU A 218 6.56 28.84 -21.62
CA GLU A 218 5.69 28.23 -20.61
C GLU A 218 6.10 26.77 -20.28
N SER A 219 7.28 26.29 -20.68
CA SER A 219 7.70 24.90 -20.40
C SER A 219 9.18 24.74 -20.05
N LEU A 220 9.52 24.74 -18.77
CA LEU A 220 10.74 24.08 -18.26
C LEU A 220 10.36 23.22 -17.04
N SER A 221 9.54 22.21 -17.31
CA SER A 221 9.04 21.24 -16.33
C SER A 221 10.16 20.35 -15.79
N SER A 222 10.22 20.20 -14.47
CA SER A 222 11.15 19.30 -13.79
C SER A 222 10.95 17.83 -14.21
N ARG A 223 12.02 17.02 -14.20
CA ARG A 223 11.97 15.57 -14.44
C ARG A 223 12.48 14.83 -13.22
N ARG A 224 11.75 13.78 -12.83
CA ARG A 224 12.05 12.93 -11.67
C ARG A 224 12.11 11.51 -12.16
N ILE A 225 13.27 10.89 -12.07
CA ILE A 225 13.59 9.63 -12.74
C ILE A 225 14.00 8.61 -11.69
N VAL A 226 13.45 7.40 -11.75
CA VAL A 226 13.85 6.27 -10.88
C VAL A 226 14.56 5.23 -11.74
N LEU A 227 15.71 4.75 -11.30
CA LEU A 227 16.49 3.73 -12.02
C LEU A 227 16.23 2.35 -11.41
N LEU A 228 15.73 1.40 -12.20
CA LEU A 228 15.43 0.03 -11.78
C LEU A 228 16.27 -0.96 -12.60
N GLY A 229 16.52 -2.16 -12.06
CA GLY A 229 17.25 -3.21 -12.79
C GLY A 229 18.17 -4.05 -11.91
N LYS A 230 18.72 -5.13 -12.47
CA LYS A 230 19.58 -6.08 -11.76
C LYS A 230 20.86 -5.42 -11.23
N SER A 231 21.40 -6.01 -10.17
CA SER A 231 22.70 -5.60 -9.61
C SER A 231 23.82 -5.70 -10.65
N GLY A 232 24.65 -4.66 -10.76
CA GLY A 232 25.75 -4.60 -11.72
C GLY A 232 25.40 -4.11 -13.14
N PHE A 233 24.13 -3.77 -13.42
CA PHE A 233 23.70 -3.33 -14.77
C PHE A 233 24.01 -1.85 -15.08
N GLY A 234 24.68 -1.15 -14.17
CA GLY A 234 25.13 0.23 -14.42
C GLY A 234 24.12 1.33 -14.07
N LYS A 235 23.19 1.09 -13.13
CA LYS A 235 22.23 2.11 -12.65
C LYS A 235 22.93 3.36 -12.10
N SER A 236 23.84 3.22 -11.15
CA SER A 236 24.59 4.35 -10.58
C SER A 236 25.39 5.13 -11.64
N ALA A 237 26.02 4.42 -12.60
CA ALA A 237 26.73 5.04 -13.71
C ALA A 237 25.78 5.80 -14.67
N THR A 238 24.59 5.24 -14.91
CA THR A 238 23.50 5.89 -15.65
C THR A 238 23.06 7.17 -14.95
N GLY A 239 22.82 7.14 -13.64
CA GLY A 239 22.43 8.34 -12.89
C GLY A 239 23.46 9.46 -13.02
N ASN A 240 24.75 9.13 -12.90
CA ASN A 240 25.83 10.08 -13.12
C ASN A 240 25.88 10.62 -14.56
N THR A 241 25.60 9.78 -15.56
CA THR A 241 25.53 10.18 -16.97
C THR A 241 24.40 11.18 -17.20
N ILE A 242 23.20 10.89 -16.69
CA ILE A 242 22.03 11.78 -16.78
C ILE A 242 22.35 13.14 -16.15
N LEU A 243 22.85 13.13 -14.92
CA LEU A 243 23.14 14.36 -14.16
C LEU A 243 24.36 15.12 -14.69
N GLY A 244 25.28 14.46 -15.40
CA GLY A 244 26.54 15.06 -15.88
C GLY A 244 27.57 15.28 -14.77
N GLN A 245 27.39 14.66 -13.61
CA GLN A 245 28.26 14.78 -12.44
C GLN A 245 28.33 13.44 -11.68
N LYS A 246 29.43 13.22 -10.93
CA LYS A 246 29.70 11.97 -10.21
C LYS A 246 29.13 12.00 -8.79
N GLU A 247 27.82 11.85 -8.67
CA GLU A 247 27.11 11.86 -7.37
C GLU A 247 26.98 10.45 -6.79
N PHE A 248 26.64 9.46 -7.62
CA PHE A 248 26.49 8.08 -7.20
C PHE A 248 27.84 7.37 -7.25
N LYS A 249 28.19 6.68 -6.16
CA LYS A 249 29.39 5.84 -6.13
C LYS A 249 29.20 4.65 -7.07
N PHE A 250 30.08 4.51 -8.06
CA PHE A 250 30.16 3.31 -8.87
C PHE A 250 31.58 2.72 -8.73
N GLU A 251 31.68 1.53 -8.16
CA GLU A 251 32.93 0.76 -8.10
C GLU A 251 32.75 -0.54 -8.89
N ARG A 252 33.78 -0.97 -9.63
CA ARG A 252 33.84 -2.32 -10.22
C ARG A 252 34.16 -3.32 -9.12
N SER A 253 33.22 -3.52 -8.21
CA SER A 253 33.28 -4.50 -7.12
C SER A 253 32.50 -5.75 -7.51
N THR A 254 32.98 -6.93 -7.12
CA THR A 254 32.25 -8.22 -7.26
C THR A 254 31.03 -8.30 -6.34
N SER A 255 30.81 -7.28 -5.51
CA SER A 255 29.66 -7.14 -4.63
C SER A 255 28.90 -5.84 -4.82
N SER A 256 27.57 -5.92 -4.65
CA SER A 256 26.69 -4.75 -4.69
C SER A 256 27.09 -3.71 -3.65
N VAL A 257 27.32 -2.49 -4.12
CA VAL A 257 27.73 -1.33 -3.32
C VAL A 257 26.51 -0.52 -2.87
N THR A 258 25.47 -0.45 -3.71
CA THR A 258 24.23 0.29 -3.45
C THR A 258 23.22 -0.60 -2.71
N ARG A 259 23.01 -0.32 -1.41
CA ARG A 259 22.08 -1.08 -0.55
C ARG A 259 20.88 -0.27 -0.06
N GLU A 260 20.90 1.03 -0.32
CA GLU A 260 19.84 1.98 0.03
C GLU A 260 19.57 2.87 -1.17
N CYS A 261 18.34 3.34 -1.31
CA CYS A 261 18.00 4.34 -2.31
C CYS A 261 18.72 5.67 -2.04
N SER A 262 19.23 6.29 -3.10
CA SER A 262 19.88 7.60 -3.03
C SER A 262 19.38 8.50 -4.15
N ASP A 263 19.14 9.77 -3.85
CA ASP A 263 18.74 10.77 -4.84
C ASP A 263 19.83 11.81 -5.07
N ALA A 264 19.90 12.32 -6.30
CA ALA A 264 20.71 13.46 -6.66
C ALA A 264 19.99 14.29 -7.72
N HIS A 265 20.35 15.57 -7.81
CA HIS A 265 19.68 16.55 -8.68
C HIS A 265 20.67 17.49 -9.37
N ALA A 266 20.39 17.80 -10.63
CA ALA A 266 21.19 18.72 -11.43
C ALA A 266 20.31 19.51 -12.41
N THR A 267 20.84 20.62 -12.93
CA THR A 267 20.23 21.30 -14.08
C THR A 267 20.84 20.73 -15.34
N VAL A 268 20.04 20.05 -16.16
CA VAL A 268 20.46 19.40 -17.39
C VAL A 268 19.71 20.04 -18.55
N SER A 269 20.43 20.65 -19.48
CA SER A 269 19.85 21.24 -20.70
C SER A 269 18.69 22.20 -20.40
N GLY A 270 18.90 23.06 -19.40
CA GLY A 270 17.92 24.04 -18.92
C GLY A 270 16.78 23.48 -18.07
N ARG A 271 16.71 22.16 -17.86
CA ARG A 271 15.67 21.49 -17.07
C ARG A 271 16.19 21.08 -15.70
N SER A 272 15.34 21.12 -14.68
CA SER A 272 15.65 20.53 -13.37
C SER A 272 15.41 19.03 -13.42
N VAL A 273 16.46 18.23 -13.23
CA VAL A 273 16.39 16.76 -13.27
C VAL A 273 16.81 16.18 -11.92
N SER A 274 15.99 15.31 -11.35
CA SER A 274 16.34 14.46 -10.22
C SER A 274 16.36 12.99 -10.63
N VAL A 275 17.33 12.26 -10.10
CA VAL A 275 17.49 10.83 -10.35
C VAL A 275 17.58 10.12 -9.01
N VAL A 276 16.83 9.03 -8.85
CA VAL A 276 16.92 8.11 -7.72
C VAL A 276 17.60 6.82 -8.20
N ASP A 277 18.77 6.52 -7.64
CA ASP A 277 19.46 5.24 -7.81
C ASP A 277 18.92 4.25 -6.77
N THR A 278 18.50 3.06 -7.21
CA THR A 278 17.96 2.03 -6.34
C THR A 278 18.93 0.86 -6.16
N PRO A 279 18.79 0.08 -5.08
CA PRO A 279 19.40 -1.25 -5.01
C PRO A 279 19.00 -2.11 -6.20
N GLY A 280 19.85 -3.07 -6.57
CA GLY A 280 19.58 -3.94 -7.72
C GLY A 280 18.77 -5.18 -7.36
N PHE A 281 17.95 -5.61 -8.32
CA PHE A 281 17.29 -6.92 -8.21
C PHE A 281 18.32 -8.05 -8.14
N PHE A 282 17.97 -9.13 -7.45
CA PHE A 282 18.80 -10.32 -7.23
C PHE A 282 20.10 -10.07 -6.44
N ASP A 283 20.15 -9.03 -5.60
CA ASP A 283 21.27 -8.85 -4.66
C ASP A 283 21.19 -9.88 -3.53
N THR A 284 22.09 -10.87 -3.53
CA THR A 284 22.15 -11.95 -2.53
C THR A 284 22.56 -11.47 -1.14
N LYS A 285 23.01 -10.21 -0.99
CA LYS A 285 23.41 -9.64 0.30
C LYS A 285 22.26 -8.95 1.05
N MET A 286 21.09 -8.81 0.43
CA MET A 286 19.91 -8.21 1.05
C MET A 286 18.77 -9.21 1.19
N LYS A 287 18.01 -9.10 2.28
CA LYS A 287 16.74 -9.82 2.40
C LYS A 287 15.73 -9.24 1.40
N PRO A 288 14.93 -10.07 0.72
CA PRO A 288 13.99 -9.60 -0.30
C PRO A 288 12.95 -8.59 0.21
N GLU A 289 12.50 -8.71 1.45
CA GLU A 289 11.54 -7.77 2.06
C GLU A 289 12.16 -6.37 2.15
N LYS A 290 13.39 -6.29 2.69
CA LYS A 290 14.14 -5.04 2.77
C LYS A 290 14.46 -4.47 1.39
N LEU A 291 14.73 -5.33 0.41
CA LEU A 291 14.94 -4.91 -0.97
C LEU A 291 13.66 -4.30 -1.57
N ALA A 292 12.50 -4.91 -1.32
CA ALA A 292 11.20 -4.40 -1.76
C ALA A 292 10.86 -3.05 -1.09
N GLU A 293 11.12 -2.92 0.22
CA GLU A 293 10.94 -1.67 0.97
C GLU A 293 11.81 -0.53 0.41
N GLU A 294 13.10 -0.78 0.16
CA GLU A 294 14.00 0.22 -0.41
C GLU A 294 13.58 0.61 -1.83
N ILE A 295 13.24 -0.35 -2.68
CA ILE A 295 12.76 -0.05 -4.03
C ILE A 295 11.45 0.74 -3.98
N ALA A 296 10.51 0.40 -3.09
CA ALA A 296 9.28 1.15 -2.87
C ALA A 296 9.53 2.60 -2.41
N ARG A 297 10.51 2.80 -1.51
CA ARG A 297 10.91 4.11 -1.02
C ARG A 297 11.33 5.08 -2.14
N SER A 298 11.81 4.57 -3.27
CA SER A 298 12.20 5.39 -4.43
C SER A 298 11.07 6.27 -4.99
N VAL A 299 9.81 5.81 -4.91
CA VAL A 299 8.64 6.57 -5.35
C VAL A 299 8.41 7.79 -4.44
N TYR A 300 8.49 7.58 -3.12
CA TYR A 300 8.36 8.65 -2.13
C TYR A 300 9.49 9.68 -2.24
N MET A 301 10.71 9.23 -2.50
CA MET A 301 11.86 10.12 -2.76
C MET A 301 11.69 10.96 -4.04
N SER A 302 10.81 10.52 -4.94
CA SER A 302 10.48 11.19 -6.19
C SER A 302 9.23 12.08 -6.10
N SER A 303 8.84 12.56 -4.92
CA SER A 303 7.62 13.37 -4.70
C SER A 303 7.45 14.55 -5.69
N PRO A 304 6.24 14.79 -6.24
CA PRO A 304 4.96 14.08 -6.02
C PRO A 304 4.82 12.69 -6.67
N GLY A 305 5.86 12.20 -7.35
CA GLY A 305 5.93 10.87 -7.96
C GLY A 305 6.89 10.85 -9.16
N PRO A 306 7.45 9.71 -9.56
CA PRO A 306 8.39 9.65 -10.68
C PRO A 306 7.68 9.92 -12.01
N HIS A 307 8.32 10.74 -12.84
CA HIS A 307 7.86 10.97 -14.22
C HIS A 307 8.29 9.84 -15.15
N ALA A 308 9.41 9.17 -14.83
CA ALA A 308 9.91 8.05 -15.61
C ALA A 308 10.58 7.01 -14.72
N PHE A 309 10.36 5.74 -15.04
CA PHE A 309 11.18 4.62 -14.57
C PHE A 309 12.09 4.18 -15.71
N LEU A 310 13.39 4.07 -15.45
CA LEU A 310 14.34 3.52 -16.42
C LEU A 310 14.70 2.10 -16.00
N ILE A 311 14.30 1.12 -16.80
CA ILE A 311 14.63 -0.29 -16.57
C ILE A 311 15.96 -0.56 -17.25
N VAL A 312 17.02 -0.58 -16.46
CA VAL A 312 18.40 -0.65 -16.92
C VAL A 312 18.78 -2.10 -17.24
N LEU A 313 19.26 -2.34 -18.46
CA LEU A 313 19.79 -3.61 -18.98
C LEU A 313 21.19 -3.38 -19.59
N ARG A 314 22.04 -4.42 -19.68
CA ARG A 314 23.33 -4.33 -20.38
C ARG A 314 23.19 -4.88 -21.80
N VAL A 315 23.75 -4.22 -22.81
CA VAL A 315 23.69 -4.71 -24.21
C VAL A 315 24.43 -6.03 -24.42
N ILE A 316 25.45 -6.32 -23.61
CA ILE A 316 26.33 -7.49 -23.76
C ILE A 316 25.81 -8.75 -23.05
N ASP A 317 24.81 -8.60 -22.19
CA ASP A 317 24.31 -9.73 -21.42
C ASP A 317 23.30 -10.53 -22.23
N ARG A 318 23.39 -11.86 -22.11
CA ARG A 318 22.29 -12.72 -22.56
C ARG A 318 21.05 -12.39 -21.73
N PHE A 319 19.92 -12.20 -22.38
CA PHE A 319 18.64 -12.04 -21.71
C PHE A 319 18.16 -13.42 -21.22
N THR A 320 18.49 -13.76 -19.96
CA THR A 320 18.19 -15.06 -19.36
C THR A 320 16.83 -15.06 -18.69
N GLU A 321 16.44 -16.21 -18.10
CA GLU A 321 15.22 -16.32 -17.30
C GLU A 321 15.19 -15.35 -16.10
N GLN A 322 16.35 -14.94 -15.58
CA GLN A 322 16.41 -13.95 -14.51
C GLN A 322 16.02 -12.55 -14.98
N GLU A 323 16.52 -12.11 -16.14
CA GLU A 323 16.16 -10.79 -16.67
C GLU A 323 14.68 -10.72 -17.05
N GLN A 324 14.09 -11.85 -17.44
CA GLN A 324 12.66 -11.95 -17.73
C GLN A 324 11.77 -11.78 -16.52
N GLN A 325 12.29 -11.94 -15.29
CA GLN A 325 11.55 -11.75 -14.04
C GLN A 325 11.52 -10.28 -13.60
N ILE A 326 12.40 -9.43 -14.17
CA ILE A 326 12.49 -8.01 -13.81
C ILE A 326 11.17 -7.26 -14.02
N PRO A 327 10.50 -7.37 -15.17
CA PRO A 327 9.25 -6.65 -15.41
C PRO A 327 8.17 -7.05 -14.41
N GLN A 328 7.99 -8.35 -14.14
CA GLN A 328 6.97 -8.83 -13.19
C GLN A 328 7.31 -8.42 -11.76
N MET A 329 8.59 -8.33 -11.39
CA MET A 329 8.97 -7.76 -10.09
C MET A 329 8.58 -6.28 -9.98
N ILE A 330 8.76 -5.51 -11.05
CA ILE A 330 8.41 -4.10 -11.09
C ILE A 330 6.88 -3.94 -11.02
N GLU A 331 6.12 -4.69 -11.82
CA GLU A 331 4.66 -4.71 -11.78
C GLU A 331 4.11 -5.19 -10.44
N MET A 332 4.74 -6.19 -9.82
CA MET A 332 4.35 -6.63 -8.49
C MET A 332 4.55 -5.52 -7.46
N LEU A 333 5.64 -4.75 -7.56
CA LEU A 333 5.96 -3.68 -6.61
C LEU A 333 5.13 -2.41 -6.83
N PHE A 334 4.85 -2.04 -8.08
CA PHE A 334 4.29 -0.75 -8.48
C PHE A 334 2.99 -0.86 -9.31
N GLY A 335 2.43 -2.05 -9.46
CA GLY A 335 1.27 -2.29 -10.33
C GLY A 335 1.62 -2.27 -11.82
N GLN A 336 0.72 -2.79 -12.65
CA GLN A 336 0.94 -2.91 -14.10
C GLN A 336 1.10 -1.55 -14.79
N GLU A 337 0.46 -0.51 -14.24
CA GLU A 337 0.49 0.83 -14.82
C GLU A 337 1.88 1.47 -14.82
N VAL A 338 2.81 0.98 -13.98
CA VAL A 338 4.20 1.44 -13.94
C VAL A 338 4.90 1.33 -15.31
N LEU A 339 4.53 0.33 -16.11
CA LEU A 339 5.14 0.11 -17.43
C LEU A 339 4.77 1.22 -18.42
N LYS A 340 3.62 1.89 -18.23
CA LYS A 340 3.22 3.08 -19.01
C LYS A 340 4.15 4.26 -18.77
N TYR A 341 4.85 4.31 -17.64
CA TYR A 341 5.85 5.32 -17.29
C TYR A 341 7.29 4.81 -17.40
N SER A 342 7.51 3.65 -18.04
CA SER A 342 8.80 3.00 -18.11
C SER A 342 9.45 3.08 -19.50
N ILE A 343 10.77 3.23 -19.52
CA ILE A 343 11.63 3.14 -20.72
C ILE A 343 12.72 2.12 -20.45
N ILE A 344 12.97 1.23 -21.41
CA ILE A 344 14.10 0.29 -21.33
C ILE A 344 15.40 1.03 -21.64
N LEU A 345 16.36 1.03 -20.71
CA LEU A 345 17.65 1.70 -20.91
C LEU A 345 18.77 0.67 -21.03
N PHE A 346 19.41 0.62 -22.19
CA PHE A 346 20.56 -0.22 -22.44
C PHE A 346 21.87 0.51 -22.10
N THR A 347 22.67 -0.06 -21.21
CA THR A 347 24.02 0.42 -20.88
C THR A 347 25.07 -0.31 -21.68
N HIS A 348 26.28 0.26 -21.71
CA HIS A 348 27.40 -0.23 -22.51
C HIS A 348 27.17 -0.14 -24.02
N GLY A 349 26.46 0.88 -24.49
CA GLY A 349 26.24 1.11 -25.93
C GLY A 349 27.53 1.23 -26.74
N ASP A 350 28.67 1.54 -26.10
CA ASP A 350 30.00 1.49 -26.71
C ASP A 350 30.42 0.10 -27.20
N LEU A 351 29.76 -0.96 -26.73
CA LEU A 351 30.03 -2.34 -27.08
C LEU A 351 29.08 -2.89 -28.16
N LEU A 352 28.17 -2.07 -28.69
CA LEU A 352 27.29 -2.46 -29.80
C LEU A 352 28.01 -2.54 -31.16
N GLU A 353 29.25 -2.03 -31.26
CA GLU A 353 30.00 -1.95 -32.53
C GLU A 353 29.15 -1.34 -33.66
N GLU A 354 29.05 -1.98 -34.83
CA GLU A 354 28.21 -1.56 -35.96
C GLU A 354 26.79 -2.15 -35.92
N LYS A 355 26.44 -2.92 -34.88
CA LYS A 355 25.13 -3.57 -34.80
C LYS A 355 24.09 -2.67 -34.12
N PRO A 356 22.94 -2.40 -34.76
CA PRO A 356 21.87 -1.64 -34.15
C PRO A 356 21.24 -2.42 -32.98
N ILE A 357 20.85 -1.72 -31.90
CA ILE A 357 20.18 -2.33 -30.74
C ILE A 357 18.87 -3.01 -31.14
N GLU A 358 18.24 -2.54 -32.21
CA GLU A 358 17.02 -3.06 -32.82
C GLU A 358 17.18 -4.51 -33.29
N GLU A 359 18.38 -4.91 -33.74
CA GLU A 359 18.65 -6.31 -34.08
C GLU A 359 18.61 -7.20 -32.84
N LEU A 360 19.24 -6.78 -31.72
CA LEU A 360 19.22 -7.52 -30.47
C LEU A 360 17.79 -7.67 -29.91
N ILE A 361 16.99 -6.60 -30.00
CA ILE A 361 15.57 -6.63 -29.60
C ILE A 361 14.78 -7.58 -30.52
N LYS A 362 15.06 -7.60 -31.83
CA LYS A 362 14.40 -8.51 -32.77
C LYS A 362 14.82 -9.97 -32.56
N GLU A 363 16.07 -10.26 -32.26
CA GLU A 363 16.54 -11.65 -32.11
C GLU A 363 15.97 -12.35 -30.86
N ASN A 364 15.59 -11.59 -29.84
CA ASN A 364 15.06 -12.14 -28.59
C ASN A 364 13.59 -11.76 -28.39
N SER A 365 12.67 -12.71 -28.62
CA SER A 365 11.23 -12.48 -28.47
C SER A 365 10.85 -11.95 -27.10
N ARG A 366 11.47 -12.44 -26.03
CA ARG A 366 11.13 -12.04 -24.66
C ARG A 366 11.60 -10.62 -24.34
N LEU A 367 12.74 -10.19 -24.89
CA LEU A 367 13.20 -8.81 -24.80
C LEU A 367 12.30 -7.88 -25.61
N ARG A 368 11.86 -8.33 -26.80
CA ARG A 368 10.89 -7.61 -27.62
C ARG A 368 9.57 -7.40 -26.86
N ASP A 369 9.03 -8.47 -26.27
CA ASP A 369 7.80 -8.42 -25.48
C ASP A 369 7.91 -7.40 -24.34
N LEU A 370 9.06 -7.34 -23.65
CA LEU A 370 9.32 -6.33 -22.62
C LEU A 370 9.34 -4.91 -23.18
N VAL A 371 10.04 -4.68 -24.29
CA VAL A 371 10.07 -3.36 -24.94
C VAL A 371 8.66 -2.94 -25.38
N ASP A 372 7.88 -3.88 -25.90
CA ASP A 372 6.50 -3.66 -26.35
C ASP A 372 5.55 -3.35 -25.18
N GLN A 373 5.69 -4.03 -24.03
CA GLN A 373 4.97 -3.70 -22.80
C GLN A 373 5.28 -2.29 -22.29
N CYS A 374 6.49 -1.79 -22.53
CA CYS A 374 6.88 -0.40 -22.31
C CYS A 374 6.52 0.54 -23.49
N GLY A 375 5.57 0.16 -24.36
CA GLY A 375 5.10 0.98 -25.48
C GLY A 375 6.13 1.16 -26.60
N GLY A 376 7.05 0.20 -26.77
CA GLY A 376 8.13 0.28 -27.76
C GLY A 376 9.28 1.20 -27.35
N ARG A 377 9.30 1.69 -26.10
CA ARG A 377 10.25 2.73 -25.66
C ARG A 377 11.54 2.14 -25.12
N TYR A 378 12.64 2.46 -25.79
CA TYR A 378 13.99 2.15 -25.32
C TYR A 378 14.98 3.30 -25.60
N HIS A 379 16.13 3.26 -24.93
CA HIS A 379 17.23 4.18 -25.13
C HIS A 379 18.57 3.49 -24.85
N VAL A 380 19.66 3.96 -25.46
CA VAL A 380 20.99 3.36 -25.35
C VAL A 380 21.98 4.41 -24.84
N PHE A 381 22.73 4.05 -23.80
CA PHE A 381 23.77 4.90 -23.23
C PHE A 381 25.16 4.32 -23.38
N ASN A 382 26.10 5.20 -23.75
CA ASN A 382 27.52 5.00 -23.52
C ASN A 382 27.92 5.73 -22.24
N ASN A 383 27.86 5.04 -21.10
CA ASN A 383 28.18 5.63 -19.80
C ASN A 383 29.67 5.98 -19.61
N LYS A 384 30.55 5.62 -20.56
CA LYS A 384 31.96 6.07 -20.53
C LYS A 384 32.11 7.49 -21.06
N ASP A 385 31.19 7.95 -21.89
CA ASP A 385 31.21 9.28 -22.47
C ASP A 385 30.22 10.21 -21.75
N LEU A 386 30.65 10.75 -20.61
CA LEU A 386 29.88 11.70 -19.81
C LEU A 386 29.68 13.06 -20.51
N ASN A 387 30.51 13.36 -21.52
CA ASN A 387 30.50 14.64 -22.22
C ASN A 387 29.54 14.66 -23.40
N ASN A 388 29.19 13.50 -23.96
CA ASN A 388 28.11 13.40 -24.93
C ASN A 388 26.77 13.68 -24.21
N ARG A 389 26.35 14.95 -24.28
CA ARG A 389 25.06 15.41 -23.75
C ARG A 389 23.89 15.15 -24.70
N GLU A 390 24.15 14.82 -25.97
CA GLU A 390 23.11 14.51 -26.95
C GLU A 390 22.32 13.27 -26.53
N GLN A 391 23.00 12.19 -26.11
CA GLN A 391 22.32 10.98 -25.61
C GLN A 391 21.35 11.32 -24.44
N VAL A 392 21.74 12.23 -23.55
CA VAL A 392 20.91 12.63 -22.41
C VAL A 392 19.73 13.49 -22.87
N ASN A 393 19.94 14.39 -23.82
CA ASN A 393 18.87 15.21 -24.40
C ASN A 393 17.81 14.35 -25.09
N ASP A 394 18.25 13.37 -25.88
CA ASP A 394 17.38 12.41 -26.56
C ASP A 394 16.57 11.58 -25.57
N LEU A 395 17.19 11.11 -24.48
CA LEU A 395 16.46 10.43 -23.41
C LEU A 395 15.40 11.34 -22.78
N LEU A 396 15.75 12.58 -22.45
CA LEU A 396 14.81 13.53 -21.85
C LEU A 396 13.64 13.84 -22.80
N GLN A 397 13.88 13.94 -24.11
CA GLN A 397 12.82 14.10 -25.10
C GLN A 397 11.90 12.89 -25.19
N LYS A 398 12.44 11.66 -25.11
CA LYS A 398 11.62 10.44 -25.03
C LYS A 398 10.76 10.42 -23.76
N ILE A 399 11.30 10.89 -22.64
CA ILE A 399 10.55 11.05 -21.40
C ILE A 399 9.46 12.10 -21.54
N ASP A 400 9.75 13.26 -22.15
CA ASP A 400 8.77 14.33 -22.42
C ASP A 400 7.58 13.78 -23.23
N THR A 401 7.88 13.05 -24.32
CA THR A 401 6.88 12.43 -25.19
C THR A 401 6.03 11.41 -24.44
N MET A 402 6.66 10.58 -23.60
CA MET A 402 5.95 9.60 -22.77
C MET A 402 5.01 10.27 -21.76
N ILE A 403 5.44 11.36 -21.12
CA ILE A 403 4.61 12.11 -20.18
C ILE A 403 3.38 12.68 -20.89
N GLU A 404 3.56 13.26 -22.08
CA GLU A 404 2.45 13.78 -22.89
C GLU A 404 1.45 12.67 -23.28
N GLN A 405 1.95 11.50 -23.71
CA GLN A 405 1.11 10.34 -24.00
C GLN A 405 0.33 9.83 -22.78
N ASN A 406 0.88 10.01 -21.58
CA ASN A 406 0.22 9.67 -20.32
C ASN A 406 -0.61 10.84 -19.73
N GLY A 407 -1.00 11.82 -20.56
CA GLY A 407 -1.88 12.92 -20.14
C GLY A 407 -1.18 14.04 -19.36
N GLY A 408 0.15 14.15 -19.48
CA GLY A 408 0.96 15.19 -18.83
C GLY A 408 1.32 14.89 -17.37
N GLY A 409 0.91 13.73 -16.86
CA GLY A 409 1.07 13.33 -15.46
C GLY A 409 2.40 12.64 -15.14
N HIS A 410 2.49 12.18 -13.89
CA HIS A 410 3.55 11.30 -13.41
C HIS A 410 2.90 10.08 -12.77
N TYR A 411 3.69 9.04 -12.51
CA TYR A 411 3.21 7.90 -11.74
C TYR A 411 2.79 8.40 -10.35
N SER A 412 1.51 8.22 -10.00
CA SER A 412 0.90 8.85 -8.84
C SER A 412 0.91 7.93 -7.62
N ASN A 413 0.77 8.53 -6.42
CA ASN A 413 0.59 7.75 -5.20
C ASN A 413 -0.66 6.88 -5.25
N GLN A 414 -1.73 7.34 -5.89
CA GLN A 414 -2.94 6.54 -6.09
C GLN A 414 -2.64 5.27 -6.88
N MET A 415 -1.89 5.35 -7.98
CA MET A 415 -1.51 4.17 -8.78
C MET A 415 -0.68 3.17 -7.94
N TYR A 416 0.16 3.70 -7.03
CA TYR A 416 0.90 2.88 -6.08
C TYR A 416 0.01 2.24 -5.01
N GLU A 417 -0.94 2.98 -4.45
CA GLU A 417 -1.89 2.47 -3.45
C GLU A 417 -2.86 1.44 -4.07
N ASP A 418 -3.30 1.66 -5.30
CA ASP A 418 -4.11 0.71 -6.07
C ASP A 418 -3.36 -0.60 -6.26
N ALA A 419 -2.06 -0.53 -6.59
CA ALA A 419 -1.20 -1.70 -6.68
C ALA A 419 -1.03 -2.42 -5.34
N LEU A 420 -0.94 -1.68 -4.22
CA LEU A 420 -0.88 -2.26 -2.89
C LEU A 420 -2.18 -2.97 -2.51
N ARG A 421 -3.35 -2.36 -2.78
CA ARG A 421 -4.66 -2.96 -2.50
C ARG A 421 -4.89 -4.22 -3.32
N PHE A 422 -4.62 -4.18 -4.62
CA PHE A 422 -4.73 -5.36 -5.48
C PHE A 422 -3.87 -6.52 -4.97
N ARG A 423 -2.65 -6.23 -4.48
CA ARG A 423 -1.76 -7.25 -3.91
C ARG A 423 -2.32 -7.85 -2.61
N GLN A 424 -2.92 -7.02 -1.74
CA GLN A 424 -3.55 -7.46 -0.50
C GLN A 424 -4.77 -8.34 -0.79
N GLU A 425 -5.62 -7.95 -1.73
CA GLU A 425 -6.80 -8.71 -2.15
C GLU A 425 -6.42 -10.08 -2.72
N GLU A 426 -5.42 -10.13 -3.61
CA GLU A 426 -4.88 -11.40 -4.16
C GLU A 426 -4.25 -12.29 -3.08
N GLU A 427 -3.69 -11.72 -2.02
CA GLU A 427 -3.15 -12.48 -0.90
C GLU A 427 -4.26 -13.03 0.01
N GLU A 428 -5.26 -12.21 0.35
CA GLU A 428 -6.42 -12.64 1.13
C GLU A 428 -7.22 -13.73 0.40
N GLN A 429 -7.43 -13.58 -0.90
CA GLN A 429 -8.13 -14.58 -1.70
C GLN A 429 -7.37 -15.91 -1.69
N ARG A 430 -6.04 -15.89 -1.85
CA ARG A 430 -5.22 -17.11 -1.77
C ARG A 430 -5.26 -17.76 -0.39
N GLN A 431 -5.26 -16.98 0.69
CA GLN A 431 -5.41 -17.51 2.04
C GLN A 431 -6.77 -18.19 2.22
N ARG A 432 -7.84 -17.59 1.71
CA ARG A 432 -9.18 -18.21 1.72
C ARG A 432 -9.23 -19.50 0.92
N GLU A 433 -8.70 -19.52 -0.30
CA GLU A 433 -8.63 -20.72 -1.13
C GLU A 433 -7.81 -21.84 -0.46
N GLU A 434 -6.71 -21.49 0.21
CA GLU A 434 -5.92 -22.46 0.97
C GLU A 434 -6.67 -23.01 2.18
N GLU A 435 -7.39 -22.15 2.91
CA GLU A 435 -8.20 -22.53 4.06
C GLU A 435 -9.40 -23.41 3.65
N GLU A 436 -10.11 -23.05 2.58
CA GLU A 436 -11.17 -23.87 2.00
C GLU A 436 -10.65 -25.24 1.58
N ARG A 437 -9.47 -25.29 0.94
CA ARG A 437 -8.83 -26.55 0.57
C ARG A 437 -8.51 -27.40 1.81
N LYS A 438 -8.03 -26.79 2.91
CA LYS A 438 -7.77 -27.48 4.18
C LYS A 438 -9.05 -28.05 4.78
N GLN A 439 -10.12 -27.26 4.85
CA GLN A 439 -11.41 -27.70 5.36
C GLN A 439 -11.99 -28.86 4.54
N GLN A 440 -11.85 -28.82 3.21
CA GLN A 440 -12.31 -29.89 2.33
C GLN A 440 -11.55 -31.19 2.57
N VAL A 441 -10.22 -31.12 2.76
CA VAL A 441 -9.40 -32.29 3.09
C VAL A 441 -9.77 -32.84 4.47
N GLU A 442 -9.93 -31.99 5.47
CA GLU A 442 -10.32 -32.39 6.83
C GLU A 442 -11.68 -33.10 6.83
N LYS A 443 -12.66 -32.57 6.08
CA LYS A 443 -13.97 -33.20 5.90
C LYS A 443 -13.86 -34.58 5.23
N GLN A 444 -13.05 -34.72 4.17
CA GLN A 444 -12.82 -36.01 3.52
C GLN A 444 -12.13 -37.02 4.45
N ILE A 445 -11.23 -36.57 5.31
CA ILE A 445 -10.58 -37.41 6.32
C ILE A 445 -11.61 -37.88 7.36
N GLN A 446 -12.48 -36.98 7.83
CA GLN A 446 -13.54 -37.31 8.78
C GLN A 446 -14.52 -38.34 8.21
N GLU A 447 -15.04 -38.10 7.00
CA GLU A 447 -15.99 -39.01 6.33
C GLU A 447 -15.38 -40.41 6.10
N GLU A 448 -14.11 -40.47 5.68
CA GLU A 448 -13.43 -41.75 5.46
C GLU A 448 -13.09 -42.46 6.78
N THR A 449 -12.73 -41.71 7.82
CA THR A 449 -12.55 -42.25 9.18
C THR A 449 -13.85 -42.87 9.68
N GLU A 450 -14.97 -42.16 9.60
CA GLU A 450 -16.28 -42.67 10.01
C GLU A 450 -16.70 -43.92 9.22
N ARG A 451 -16.42 -43.94 7.91
CA ARG A 451 -16.70 -45.10 7.07
C ARG A 451 -15.89 -46.32 7.49
N VAL A 452 -14.57 -46.16 7.65
CA VAL A 452 -13.68 -47.25 8.10
C VAL A 452 -14.08 -47.72 9.49
N THR A 453 -14.44 -46.82 10.41
CA THR A 453 -14.91 -47.20 11.75
C THR A 453 -16.17 -48.06 11.68
N LYS A 454 -17.20 -47.65 10.92
CA LYS A 454 -18.45 -48.43 10.75
C LYS A 454 -18.22 -49.79 10.10
N GLU A 455 -17.48 -49.83 8.99
CA GLU A 455 -17.17 -51.09 8.28
C GLU A 455 -16.42 -52.05 9.20
N THR A 456 -15.53 -51.54 10.05
CA THR A 456 -14.77 -52.37 10.97
C THR A 456 -15.63 -52.82 12.15
N GLU A 457 -16.46 -51.97 12.76
CA GLU A 457 -17.43 -52.35 13.81
C GLU A 457 -18.33 -53.52 13.37
N GLU A 458 -18.89 -53.46 12.15
CA GLU A 458 -19.73 -54.55 11.62
C GLU A 458 -18.96 -55.86 11.42
N ARG A 459 -17.74 -55.80 10.88
CA ARG A 459 -16.87 -56.98 10.69
C ARG A 459 -16.57 -57.66 12.03
N ILE A 460 -16.36 -56.87 13.08
CA ILE A 460 -16.04 -57.38 14.41
C ILE A 460 -17.27 -58.01 15.05
N ARG A 461 -18.39 -57.30 15.01
CA ARG A 461 -19.66 -57.82 15.53
C ARG A 461 -20.00 -59.18 14.93
N THR A 462 -19.85 -59.31 13.61
CA THR A 462 -20.08 -60.58 12.89
C THR A 462 -19.15 -61.69 13.36
N LYS A 463 -17.85 -61.40 13.53
CA LYS A 463 -16.88 -62.38 14.05
C LYS A 463 -17.19 -62.83 15.47
N MET A 464 -17.56 -61.89 16.34
CA MET A 464 -17.92 -62.21 17.72
C MET A 464 -19.21 -63.03 17.82
N GLU A 465 -20.24 -62.69 17.04
CA GLU A 465 -21.48 -63.47 16.99
C GLU A 465 -21.22 -64.92 16.53
N ALA A 466 -20.36 -65.12 15.52
CA ALA A 466 -19.99 -66.46 15.05
C ALA A 466 -19.21 -67.27 16.09
N GLU A 467 -18.29 -66.62 16.82
CA GLU A 467 -17.50 -67.28 17.87
C GLU A 467 -18.33 -67.62 19.12
N TYR A 468 -19.25 -66.73 19.49
CA TYR A 468 -20.20 -66.97 20.58
C TYR A 468 -21.09 -68.21 20.31
N GLU A 469 -21.64 -68.33 19.09
CA GLU A 469 -22.47 -69.49 18.73
C GLU A 469 -21.65 -70.79 18.64
N ARG A 470 -20.37 -70.74 18.23
CA ARG A 470 -19.47 -71.90 18.30
C ARG A 470 -19.31 -72.40 19.73
N LEU A 471 -18.95 -71.52 20.66
CA LEU A 471 -18.70 -71.86 22.06
C LEU A 471 -19.96 -72.40 22.76
N LYS A 472 -21.13 -71.87 22.39
CA LYS A 472 -22.43 -72.36 22.90
C LYS A 472 -22.76 -73.79 22.45
N SER A 473 -22.24 -74.24 21.31
CA SER A 473 -22.55 -75.56 20.74
C SER A 473 -21.75 -76.73 21.34
N GLU A 474 -20.68 -76.46 22.09
CA GLU A 474 -19.78 -77.47 22.71
C GLU A 474 -20.20 -77.93 24.13
N ARG A 475 -21.49 -77.86 24.51
CA ARG A 475 -21.98 -78.06 25.89
C ARG A 475 -22.06 -79.52 26.36
N THR A 476 -21.58 -79.82 27.59
CA THR A 476 -21.90 -81.10 28.30
C THR A 476 -22.25 -81.03 29.81
N SER A 477 -22.05 -79.94 30.59
CA SER A 477 -22.53 -79.85 32.01
C SER A 477 -22.49 -78.42 32.62
N GLU A 478 -23.14 -78.21 33.78
CA GLU A 478 -23.24 -76.90 34.50
C GLU A 478 -21.91 -76.37 35.08
N GLU A 479 -21.00 -77.25 35.51
CA GLU A 479 -19.69 -76.86 36.06
C GLU A 479 -18.68 -76.54 34.94
N GLU A 480 -18.85 -77.18 33.78
CA GLU A 480 -18.23 -76.76 32.53
C GLU A 480 -18.76 -75.38 32.12
N GLN A 481 -20.06 -75.12 32.29
CA GLN A 481 -20.71 -73.86 31.92
C GLN A 481 -20.04 -72.61 32.52
N ARG A 482 -19.72 -72.60 33.83
CA ARG A 482 -19.01 -71.47 34.47
C ARG A 482 -17.56 -71.31 33.98
N LYS A 483 -16.85 -72.41 33.78
CA LYS A 483 -15.46 -72.38 33.25
C LYS A 483 -15.44 -71.95 31.77
N GLN A 484 -16.46 -72.34 31.03
CA GLN A 484 -16.66 -71.98 29.62
C GLN A 484 -17.08 -70.52 29.49
N GLU A 485 -17.93 -69.99 30.37
CA GLU A 485 -18.24 -68.55 30.45
C GLU A 485 -17.00 -67.70 30.74
N GLU A 486 -16.14 -68.10 31.68
CA GLU A 486 -14.85 -67.42 31.90
C GLU A 486 -13.90 -67.52 30.70
N GLN A 487 -13.89 -68.66 30.00
CA GLN A 487 -13.11 -68.81 28.75
C GLN A 487 -13.67 -67.95 27.63
N ILE A 488 -14.98 -67.90 27.46
CA ILE A 488 -15.69 -67.02 26.52
C ILE A 488 -15.35 -65.56 26.82
N GLN A 489 -15.40 -65.14 28.09
CA GLN A 489 -15.07 -63.78 28.51
C GLN A 489 -13.61 -63.41 28.17
N LYS A 490 -12.66 -64.33 28.42
CA LYS A 490 -11.23 -64.13 28.11
C LYS A 490 -10.94 -64.10 26.61
N GLU A 491 -11.60 -64.96 25.84
CA GLU A 491 -11.44 -64.99 24.39
C GLU A 491 -12.06 -63.75 23.74
N ILE A 492 -13.21 -63.28 24.24
CA ILE A 492 -13.82 -62.00 23.87
C ILE A 492 -12.84 -60.84 24.16
N GLU A 493 -12.22 -60.78 25.33
CA GLU A 493 -11.28 -59.71 25.67
C GLU A 493 -10.03 -59.75 24.77
N ARG A 494 -9.55 -60.95 24.44
CA ARG A 494 -8.43 -61.16 23.51
C ARG A 494 -8.79 -60.70 22.10
N VAL A 495 -9.94 -61.13 21.57
CA VAL A 495 -10.45 -60.72 20.25
C VAL A 495 -10.66 -59.21 20.19
N THR A 496 -11.19 -58.60 21.25
CA THR A 496 -11.37 -57.14 21.35
C THR A 496 -10.03 -56.39 21.27
N LYS A 497 -9.02 -56.82 22.03
CA LYS A 497 -7.66 -56.22 21.98
C LYS A 497 -6.95 -56.41 20.64
N GLU A 498 -7.11 -57.56 20.01
CA GLU A 498 -6.50 -57.83 18.70
C GLU A 498 -7.18 -57.01 17.60
N THR A 499 -8.48 -56.83 17.73
CA THR A 499 -9.31 -56.00 16.87
C THR A 499 -8.99 -54.51 16.98
N GLU A 500 -8.83 -53.97 18.19
CA GLU A 500 -8.38 -52.59 18.41
C GLU A 500 -7.05 -52.30 17.70
N LYS A 501 -6.12 -53.26 17.72
CA LYS A 501 -4.83 -53.14 17.00
C LYS A 501 -5.02 -53.07 15.49
N ILE A 502 -5.94 -53.86 14.92
CA ILE A 502 -6.24 -53.85 13.48
C ILE A 502 -6.87 -52.52 13.08
N ILE A 503 -7.88 -52.04 13.82
CA ILE A 503 -8.52 -50.73 13.58
C ILE A 503 -7.46 -49.62 13.58
N ARG A 504 -6.59 -49.62 14.59
CA ARG A 504 -5.56 -48.61 14.73
C ARG A 504 -4.57 -48.62 13.56
N ALA A 505 -4.17 -49.81 13.10
CA ALA A 505 -3.25 -49.96 11.98
C ALA A 505 -3.86 -49.51 10.63
N GLU A 506 -5.12 -49.90 10.35
CA GLU A 506 -5.83 -49.51 9.11
C GLU A 506 -6.09 -48.00 9.06
N LEU A 507 -6.45 -47.38 10.19
CA LEU A 507 -6.56 -45.92 10.30
C LEU A 507 -5.23 -45.24 10.02
N GLU A 508 -4.15 -45.63 10.70
CA GLU A 508 -2.82 -45.05 10.50
C GLU A 508 -2.34 -45.16 9.05
N GLU A 509 -2.64 -46.27 8.37
CA GLU A 509 -2.29 -46.45 6.95
C GLU A 509 -3.07 -45.51 6.03
N THR A 510 -4.36 -45.32 6.29
CA THR A 510 -5.25 -44.41 5.54
C THR A 510 -4.78 -42.96 5.68
N TYR A 511 -4.44 -42.52 6.90
CA TYR A 511 -3.83 -41.21 7.16
C TYR A 511 -2.51 -41.03 6.39
N ARG A 512 -1.66 -42.05 6.39
CA ARG A 512 -0.35 -42.01 5.72
C ARG A 512 -0.48 -41.94 4.19
N LYS A 513 -1.49 -42.60 3.60
CA LYS A 513 -1.79 -42.52 2.17
C LYS A 513 -2.24 -41.13 1.76
N LYS A 514 -3.15 -40.50 2.53
CA LYS A 514 -3.63 -39.14 2.25
C LYS A 514 -2.54 -38.08 2.38
N GLN A 515 -1.67 -38.17 3.39
CA GLN A 515 -0.51 -37.26 3.50
C GLN A 515 0.39 -37.32 2.26
N LYS A 516 0.66 -38.52 1.74
CA LYS A 516 1.48 -38.68 0.52
C LYS A 516 0.79 -38.13 -0.74
N GLU A 517 -0.54 -38.18 -0.82
CA GLU A 517 -1.28 -37.55 -1.91
C GLU A 517 -1.26 -36.02 -1.82
N GLU A 518 -1.36 -35.45 -0.62
CA GLU A 518 -1.21 -34.01 -0.41
C GLU A 518 0.19 -33.52 -0.72
N GLU A 519 1.23 -34.22 -0.25
CA GLU A 519 2.63 -33.91 -0.55
C GLU A 519 2.88 -33.91 -2.07
N LYS A 520 2.31 -34.88 -2.81
CA LYS A 520 2.40 -34.92 -4.27
C LYS A 520 1.66 -33.77 -4.96
N LYS A 521 0.50 -33.36 -4.45
CA LYS A 521 -0.24 -32.19 -4.96
C LYS A 521 0.54 -30.90 -4.70
N GLU A 522 1.14 -30.78 -3.52
CA GLU A 522 1.98 -29.65 -3.14
C GLU A 522 3.29 -29.59 -3.96
N GLU A 523 3.93 -30.73 -4.23
CA GLU A 523 5.07 -30.81 -5.15
C GLU A 523 4.69 -30.38 -6.57
N GLY A 524 3.53 -30.81 -7.08
CA GLY A 524 3.00 -30.37 -8.38
C GLY A 524 2.78 -28.86 -8.45
N PHE A 525 2.25 -28.27 -7.37
CA PHE A 525 2.05 -26.84 -7.22
C PHE A 525 3.39 -26.09 -7.13
N LYS A 526 4.33 -26.54 -6.29
CA LYS A 526 5.70 -25.99 -6.19
C LYS A 526 6.45 -26.05 -7.52
N LYS A 527 6.25 -27.09 -8.32
CA LYS A 527 6.87 -27.25 -9.65
C LYS A 527 6.28 -26.29 -10.70
N PHE A 528 4.99 -25.96 -10.59
CA PHE A 528 4.32 -24.96 -11.43
C PHE A 528 4.84 -23.54 -11.13
N PHE A 529 5.01 -23.20 -9.84
CA PHE A 529 5.54 -21.90 -9.42
C PHE A 529 7.06 -21.78 -9.49
N SER A 530 7.82 -22.88 -9.49
CA SER A 530 9.27 -22.86 -9.79
C SER A 530 9.59 -22.21 -11.14
N LYS A 531 8.62 -22.13 -12.05
CA LYS A 531 8.77 -21.48 -13.36
C LYS A 531 8.58 -19.95 -13.32
N TYR A 532 7.97 -19.40 -12.26
CA TYR A 532 7.58 -17.98 -12.16
C TYR A 532 7.79 -17.32 -10.77
N GLY A 533 8.24 -18.06 -9.75
CA GLY A 533 7.90 -17.77 -8.34
C GLY A 533 9.04 -17.56 -7.35
N ILE A 534 10.28 -17.29 -7.78
CA ILE A 534 11.38 -17.08 -6.82
C ILE A 534 11.23 -15.75 -6.06
N TYR A 535 10.59 -14.73 -6.65
CA TYR A 535 10.34 -13.45 -5.96
C TYR A 535 8.97 -13.36 -5.26
N PHE A 536 7.99 -14.16 -5.69
CA PHE A 536 6.63 -14.14 -5.11
C PHE A 536 6.59 -14.69 -3.68
N ALA A 537 7.35 -15.76 -3.40
CA ALA A 537 7.41 -16.38 -2.07
C ALA A 537 8.20 -15.54 -1.04
N LEU A 538 9.02 -14.59 -1.50
CA LEU A 538 9.91 -13.81 -0.65
C LEU A 538 9.36 -12.42 -0.29
N ILE A 539 8.42 -11.86 -1.07
CA ILE A 539 7.68 -10.64 -0.68
C ILE A 539 6.43 -10.99 0.14
N ALA A 540 5.82 -12.15 -0.09
CA ALA A 540 4.82 -12.74 0.82
C ALA A 540 5.41 -13.11 2.20
N GLY A 541 6.75 -13.11 2.34
CA GLY A 541 7.47 -13.38 3.59
C GLY A 541 7.49 -12.22 4.60
N GLY A 542 6.90 -11.06 4.27
CA GLY A 542 6.90 -9.85 5.12
C GLY A 542 6.04 -9.92 6.39
N PHE A 543 5.11 -10.88 6.46
CA PHE A 543 4.50 -11.35 7.71
C PHE A 543 4.77 -12.84 7.89
N ILE A 544 6.05 -13.23 7.87
CA ILE A 544 6.45 -14.42 8.60
C ILE A 544 6.25 -14.11 10.08
N ILE A 545 5.07 -14.47 10.58
CA ILE A 545 4.93 -15.10 11.89
C ILE A 545 5.98 -16.21 11.91
N GLY A 546 7.17 -15.84 12.36
CA GLY A 546 8.29 -16.72 12.62
C GLY A 546 7.92 -17.60 13.79
N GLY A 547 7.23 -18.69 13.47
CA GLY A 547 6.82 -19.70 14.44
C GLY A 547 5.69 -20.61 13.97
N GLY A 548 5.64 -21.02 12.70
CA GLY A 548 4.51 -21.84 12.20
C GLY A 548 4.83 -22.99 11.26
N VAL A 549 5.91 -22.93 10.47
CA VAL A 549 6.14 -23.92 9.39
C VAL A 549 7.14 -25.02 9.79
N GLY A 550 7.84 -24.89 10.92
CA GLY A 550 8.73 -25.93 11.49
C GLY A 550 8.16 -26.68 12.71
N ALA A 551 7.08 -26.19 13.31
CA ALA A 551 6.53 -26.75 14.56
C ALA A 551 5.23 -27.56 14.38
N TYR A 552 4.57 -27.49 13.21
CA TYR A 552 3.30 -28.19 13.00
C TYR A 552 3.41 -29.66 12.57
N ILE A 553 4.64 -30.18 12.43
CA ILE A 553 4.87 -31.65 12.44
C ILE A 553 4.75 -32.19 13.89
N ALA A 554 4.93 -31.35 14.92
CA ALA A 554 4.69 -31.73 16.31
C ALA A 554 3.24 -31.45 16.79
N GLY A 555 2.55 -30.46 16.20
CA GLY A 555 1.14 -30.15 16.50
C GLY A 555 0.13 -31.17 15.96
N GLY A 556 0.45 -31.83 14.84
CA GLY A 556 -0.37 -32.92 14.29
C GLY A 556 -0.35 -34.21 15.11
N ILE A 557 0.46 -34.30 16.18
CA ILE A 557 0.50 -35.45 17.08
C ILE A 557 -0.69 -35.42 18.06
N LEU A 558 -1.20 -34.23 18.41
CA LEU A 558 -2.33 -34.07 19.32
C LEU A 558 -3.68 -34.34 18.65
N THR A 559 -3.86 -33.97 17.37
CA THR A 559 -5.07 -34.30 16.60
C THR A 559 -5.12 -35.76 16.15
N LYS A 560 -3.98 -36.37 15.79
CA LYS A 560 -3.89 -37.81 15.50
C LYS A 560 -4.33 -38.68 16.67
N GLY A 561 -3.94 -38.34 17.90
CA GLY A 561 -4.31 -39.08 19.10
C GLY A 561 -5.78 -38.93 19.49
N ALA A 562 -6.33 -37.73 19.35
CA ALA A 562 -7.71 -37.43 19.74
C ALA A 562 -8.75 -38.08 18.81
N LEU A 563 -8.54 -38.01 17.49
CA LEU A 563 -9.50 -38.53 16.51
C LEU A 563 -9.46 -40.07 16.43
N VAL A 564 -8.27 -40.66 16.46
CA VAL A 564 -8.09 -42.12 16.58
C VAL A 564 -8.61 -42.61 17.94
N GLY A 565 -8.39 -41.86 19.02
CA GLY A 565 -8.93 -42.17 20.35
C GLY A 565 -10.45 -42.15 20.42
N ALA A 566 -11.10 -41.19 19.77
CA ALA A 566 -12.57 -41.10 19.71
C ALA A 566 -13.20 -42.21 18.87
N GLY A 567 -12.62 -42.52 17.70
CA GLY A 567 -13.10 -43.60 16.83
C GLY A 567 -12.93 -44.99 17.46
N VAL A 568 -11.80 -45.24 18.13
CA VAL A 568 -11.57 -46.49 18.87
C VAL A 568 -12.46 -46.56 20.12
N GLY A 569 -12.61 -45.47 20.86
CA GLY A 569 -13.47 -45.43 22.05
C GLY A 569 -14.96 -45.66 21.76
N GLY A 570 -15.47 -45.12 20.64
CA GLY A 570 -16.83 -45.37 20.17
C GLY A 570 -17.08 -46.82 19.78
N ALA A 571 -16.18 -47.41 18.98
CA ALA A 571 -16.27 -48.80 18.55
C ALA A 571 -16.23 -49.78 19.72
N VAL A 572 -15.31 -49.56 20.67
CA VAL A 572 -15.15 -50.42 21.85
C VAL A 572 -16.32 -50.27 22.83
N GLY A 573 -16.83 -49.05 23.01
CA GLY A 573 -18.00 -48.78 23.84
C GLY A 573 -19.29 -49.42 23.31
N GLY A 574 -19.52 -49.36 21.98
CA GLY A 574 -20.65 -50.02 21.32
C GLY A 574 -20.58 -51.54 21.40
N LEU A 575 -19.38 -52.10 21.25
CA LEU A 575 -19.12 -53.54 21.44
C LEU A 575 -19.41 -54.02 22.86
N GLY A 576 -18.95 -53.27 23.87
CA GLY A 576 -19.14 -53.61 25.28
C GLY A 576 -20.62 -53.65 25.68
N ALA A 577 -21.43 -52.73 25.17
CA ALA A 577 -22.87 -52.69 25.40
C ALA A 577 -23.61 -53.88 24.75
N PHE A 578 -23.26 -54.24 23.52
CA PHE A 578 -23.86 -55.37 22.81
C PHE A 578 -23.60 -56.72 23.50
N LEU A 579 -22.39 -56.91 24.03
CA LEU A 579 -22.01 -58.16 24.70
C LEU A 579 -22.65 -58.30 26.08
N HIS A 580 -22.79 -57.20 26.83
CA HIS A 580 -23.51 -57.20 28.10
C HIS A 580 -24.98 -57.63 27.93
N ASP A 581 -25.63 -57.22 26.84
CA ASP A 581 -27.02 -57.57 26.53
C ASP A 581 -27.21 -59.04 26.09
N LYS A 582 -26.14 -59.69 25.59
CA LYS A 582 -26.15 -61.10 25.15
C LYS A 582 -25.77 -62.10 26.27
N CYS A 583 -25.07 -61.64 27.30
CA CYS A 583 -24.64 -62.45 28.45
C CYS A 583 -25.55 -62.30 29.69
N SER A 584 -26.40 -61.28 29.73
CA SER A 584 -27.45 -61.10 30.76
C SER A 584 -28.70 -61.89 30.40
#